data_AF-A0A9D6INN8-F1
#
_entry.id   AF-A0A9D6INN8-F1
#
_cell.length_a   1.000
_cell.length_b   1.000
_cell.length_c   1.000
_cell.angle_alpha   90.00
_cell.angle_beta   90.00
_cell.angle_gamma   90.00
#
_symmetry.space_group_name_H-M   'P 1'
#
loop_
_entity.id
_entity.type
_entity.pdbx_description
1 polymer ?
#
loop_
_entity_poly.entity_id
_entity_poly.type
_entity_poly.pdbx_seq_one_letter_code
_entity_poly.pdbx_strand_id
1 'polypeptide(L)'
;MKSAIVKGVLVAFVTAIIVSAAGVSYADDTLNGMGNKLRRGIVNAASGWVELPKGIYDESKAHDPATGLIWGSIKGSGLTVLRTGGGAYDTGTFLFPVPKDYKPVMEPETLF
;
A
#
# COMPACT_ATOMS: atom_id res chain seq x y z
N MET A 1 53.23 -19.98 -0.76
CA MET A 1 52.06 -20.65 -0.16
C MET A 1 51.28 -19.76 0.80
N LYS A 2 51.89 -19.17 1.84
CA LYS A 2 51.18 -18.29 2.81
C LYS A 2 50.43 -17.10 2.19
N SER A 3 51.02 -16.45 1.17
CA SER A 3 50.39 -15.31 0.49
C SER A 3 49.18 -15.67 -0.38
N ALA A 4 49.12 -16.90 -0.91
CA ALA A 4 47.97 -17.38 -1.68
C ALA A 4 46.78 -17.68 -0.76
N ILE A 5 47.04 -18.22 0.42
CA ILE A 5 46.03 -18.47 1.46
C ILE A 5 45.46 -17.14 1.97
N VAL A 6 46.30 -16.15 2.27
CA VAL A 6 45.86 -14.83 2.72
C VAL A 6 44.98 -14.14 1.66
N LYS A 7 45.38 -14.18 0.38
CA LYS A 7 44.57 -13.62 -0.73
C LYS A 7 43.24 -14.36 -0.89
N GLY A 8 43.24 -15.69 -0.78
CA GLY A 8 42.02 -16.50 -0.86
C GLY A 8 41.03 -16.19 0.27
N VAL A 9 41.53 -16.03 1.50
CA VAL A 9 40.71 -15.60 2.65
C VAL A 9 40.14 -14.21 2.44
N LEU A 10 40.94 -13.28 1.93
CA LEU A 10 40.51 -11.89 1.69
C LEU A 10 39.40 -11.83 0.63
N VAL A 11 39.53 -12.60 -0.46
CA VAL A 11 38.50 -12.70 -1.50
C VAL A 11 37.22 -13.33 -0.93
N ALA A 12 37.31 -14.42 -0.18
CA ALA A 12 36.14 -15.05 0.43
C ALA A 12 35.40 -14.09 1.39
N PHE A 13 36.14 -13.29 2.15
CA PHE A 13 35.57 -12.31 3.08
C PHE A 13 34.85 -11.17 2.33
N VAL A 14 35.44 -10.65 1.25
CA VAL A 14 34.81 -9.62 0.42
C VAL A 14 33.54 -10.14 -0.25
N THR A 15 33.56 -11.37 -0.79
CA THR A 15 32.38 -11.99 -1.42
C THR A 15 31.26 -12.20 -0.40
N ALA A 16 31.58 -12.61 0.84
CA ALA A 16 30.60 -12.77 1.90
C ALA A 16 29.89 -11.45 2.25
N ILE A 17 30.63 -10.34 2.34
CA ILE A 17 30.07 -9.00 2.60
C ILE A 17 29.10 -8.57 1.49
N ILE A 18 29.46 -8.79 0.23
CA ILE A 18 28.62 -8.41 -0.93
C ILE A 18 27.31 -9.21 -0.94
N VAL A 19 27.36 -10.50 -0.64
CA VAL A 19 26.16 -11.36 -0.57
C VAL A 19 25.23 -10.95 0.57
N SER A 20 25.79 -10.59 1.74
CA SER A 20 24.99 -10.09 2.86
C SER A 20 24.33 -8.74 2.57
N ALA A 21 25.00 -7.83 1.87
CA ALA A 21 24.42 -6.52 1.50
C ALA A 21 23.25 -6.66 0.51
N ALA A 22 23.33 -7.59 -0.44
CA ALA A 22 22.25 -7.84 -1.40
C ALA A 22 20.97 -8.36 -0.72
N GLY A 23 21.10 -9.26 0.27
CA GLY A 23 19.95 -9.81 1.01
C GLY A 23 19.20 -8.77 1.86
N VAL A 24 19.90 -7.76 2.38
CA VAL A 24 19.30 -6.69 3.19
C VAL A 24 18.39 -5.79 2.35
N SER A 25 18.79 -5.45 1.12
CA SER A 25 18.00 -4.56 0.24
C SER A 25 16.63 -5.13 -0.14
N TYR A 26 16.56 -6.42 -0.48
CA TYR A 26 15.29 -7.06 -0.87
C TYR A 26 14.34 -7.27 0.31
N ALA A 27 14.89 -7.53 1.50
CA ALA A 27 14.10 -7.66 2.73
C ALA A 27 13.49 -6.32 3.14
N ASP A 28 14.24 -5.22 2.99
CA ASP A 28 13.77 -3.88 3.31
C ASP A 28 12.61 -3.45 2.39
N ASP A 29 12.73 -3.64 1.07
CA ASP A 29 11.66 -3.33 0.12
C ASP A 29 10.37 -4.14 0.38
N THR A 30 10.52 -5.41 0.74
CA THR A 30 9.37 -6.28 1.04
C THR A 30 8.68 -5.86 2.33
N LEU A 31 9.44 -5.61 3.40
CA LEU A 31 8.89 -5.16 4.68
C LEU A 31 8.24 -3.78 4.56
N ASN A 32 8.85 -2.86 3.83
CA ASN A 32 8.29 -1.55 3.53
C ASN A 32 7.00 -1.67 2.70
N GLY A 33 6.97 -2.55 1.70
CA GLY A 33 5.77 -2.85 0.91
C GLY A 33 4.62 -3.41 1.77
N MET A 34 4.91 -4.39 2.63
CA MET A 34 3.95 -4.96 3.58
C MET A 34 3.40 -3.90 4.53
N GLY A 35 4.29 -3.08 5.11
CA GLY A 35 3.92 -2.00 6.03
C GLY A 35 3.04 -0.94 5.36
N ASN A 36 3.38 -0.53 4.14
CA ASN A 36 2.61 0.43 3.37
C ASN A 36 1.23 -0.10 3.00
N LYS A 37 1.14 -1.37 2.60
CA LYS A 37 -0.13 -2.04 2.28
C LYS A 37 -1.01 -2.16 3.52
N LEU A 38 -0.46 -2.54 4.67
CA LEU A 38 -1.20 -2.61 5.93
C LEU A 38 -1.70 -1.23 6.36
N ARG A 39 -0.83 -0.21 6.34
CA ARG A 39 -1.19 1.18 6.68
C ARG A 39 -2.37 1.65 5.84
N ARG A 40 -2.26 1.52 4.51
CA ARG A 40 -3.32 1.91 3.57
C ARG A 40 -4.60 1.10 3.80
N GLY A 41 -4.46 -0.21 4.02
CA GLY A 41 -5.56 -1.10 4.33
C GLY A 41 -6.38 -0.64 5.52
N ILE A 42 -5.70 -0.38 6.65
CA ILE A 42 -6.31 0.10 7.90
C ILE A 42 -6.96 1.47 7.68
N VAL A 43 -6.26 2.40 7.03
CA VAL A 43 -6.77 3.75 6.77
C VAL A 43 -8.06 3.67 5.94
N ASN A 44 -8.06 2.94 4.84
CA ASN A 44 -9.23 2.83 3.96
C ASN A 44 -10.39 2.07 4.61
N ALA A 45 -10.11 1.03 5.40
CA ALA A 45 -11.13 0.30 6.14
C ALA A 45 -11.79 1.18 7.23
N ALA A 46 -11.00 1.97 7.95
CA ALA A 46 -11.49 2.81 9.05
C ALA A 46 -12.15 4.11 8.57
N SER A 47 -11.63 4.72 7.50
CA SER A 47 -12.12 6.01 7.01
C SER A 47 -13.06 5.91 5.81
N GLY A 48 -13.17 4.75 5.16
CA GLY A 48 -13.94 4.53 3.91
C GLY A 48 -15.35 5.13 3.92
N TRP A 49 -16.04 5.12 5.05
CA TRP A 49 -17.38 5.68 5.22
C TRP A 49 -17.48 7.20 4.99
N VAL A 50 -16.36 7.93 5.10
CA VAL A 50 -16.29 9.39 4.86
C VAL A 50 -16.55 9.73 3.39
N GLU A 51 -16.39 8.78 2.47
CA GLU A 51 -16.72 8.97 1.05
C GLU A 51 -18.21 9.25 0.82
N LEU A 52 -19.10 8.73 1.68
CA LEU A 52 -20.53 8.99 1.57
C LEU A 52 -20.91 10.47 1.77
N PRO A 53 -20.62 11.09 2.93
CA PRO A 53 -20.92 12.50 3.14
C PRO A 53 -20.10 13.41 2.20
N LYS A 54 -18.87 13.03 1.85
CA LYS A 54 -18.05 13.76 0.89
C LYS A 54 -18.69 13.79 -0.50
N GLY A 55 -19.15 12.65 -1.00
CA GLY A 55 -19.85 12.56 -2.28
C GLY A 55 -21.12 13.41 -2.32
N ILE A 56 -21.91 13.44 -1.24
CA ILE A 56 -23.09 14.30 -1.12
C ILE A 56 -22.69 15.78 -1.18
N TYR A 57 -21.67 16.18 -0.42
CA TYR A 57 -21.23 17.58 -0.36
C TYR A 57 -20.65 18.06 -1.70
N ASP A 58 -19.77 17.28 -2.31
CA ASP A 58 -19.11 17.65 -3.58
C ASP A 58 -20.14 17.78 -4.70
N GLU A 59 -21.09 16.85 -4.77
CA GLU A 59 -22.15 16.87 -5.78
C GLU A 59 -23.17 17.99 -5.53
N SER A 60 -23.49 18.27 -4.25
CA SER A 60 -24.35 19.41 -3.88
C SER A 60 -23.72 20.74 -4.26
N LYS A 61 -22.39 20.86 -4.16
CA LYS A 61 -21.64 22.05 -4.57
C LYS A 61 -21.51 22.19 -6.07
N ALA A 62 -21.41 21.08 -6.80
CA ALA A 62 -21.27 21.08 -8.25
C ALA A 62 -22.59 21.41 -8.97
N HIS A 63 -23.72 20.98 -8.42
CA HIS A 63 -25.03 21.10 -9.07
C HIS A 63 -26.04 21.85 -8.20
N ASP A 64 -26.71 21.13 -7.30
CA ASP A 64 -27.69 21.65 -6.36
C ASP A 64 -27.90 20.65 -5.21
N PRO A 65 -28.48 21.07 -4.07
CA PRO A 65 -28.65 20.17 -2.92
C PRO A 65 -29.50 18.93 -3.19
N ALA A 66 -30.50 18.98 -4.07
CA ALA A 66 -31.35 17.83 -4.37
C ALA A 66 -30.61 16.81 -5.24
N THR A 67 -29.90 17.27 -6.27
CA THR A 67 -29.01 16.42 -7.06
C THR A 67 -27.89 15.83 -6.20
N GLY A 68 -27.31 16.62 -5.30
CA GLY A 68 -26.27 16.18 -4.41
C GLY A 68 -26.71 15.11 -3.42
N LEU A 69 -27.93 15.21 -2.88
CA LEU A 69 -28.51 14.17 -2.03
C LEU A 69 -28.72 12.85 -2.77
N ILE A 70 -29.20 12.87 -4.01
CA ILE A 70 -29.49 11.64 -4.75
C ILE A 70 -28.20 11.08 -5.38
N TRP A 71 -27.55 11.87 -6.23
CA TRP A 71 -26.42 11.42 -7.02
C TRP A 71 -25.13 11.34 -6.20
N GLY A 72 -24.94 12.27 -5.25
CA GLY A 72 -23.83 12.23 -4.31
C GLY A 72 -23.94 11.07 -3.32
N SER A 73 -25.15 10.68 -2.90
CA SER A 73 -25.33 9.47 -2.09
C SER A 73 -24.98 8.20 -2.85
N ILE A 74 -25.37 8.10 -4.13
CA ILE A 74 -25.05 6.93 -4.96
C ILE A 74 -23.53 6.83 -5.17
N LYS A 75 -22.90 7.92 -5.62
CA LYS A 75 -21.44 7.97 -5.83
C LYS A 75 -20.68 7.70 -4.53
N GLY A 76 -21.04 8.39 -3.46
CA GLY A 76 -20.39 8.28 -2.15
C GLY A 76 -20.56 6.90 -1.52
N SER A 77 -21.72 6.25 -1.72
CA SER A 77 -21.95 4.87 -1.27
C SER A 77 -21.05 3.89 -2.04
N GLY A 78 -20.97 4.04 -3.37
CA GLY A 78 -20.09 3.21 -4.19
C GLY A 78 -18.63 3.33 -3.75
N LEU A 79 -18.14 4.55 -3.58
CA LEU A 79 -16.78 4.82 -3.11
C LEU A 79 -16.53 4.32 -1.68
N THR A 80 -17.54 4.41 -0.81
CA THR A 80 -17.48 3.85 0.56
C THR A 80 -17.26 2.34 0.54
N VAL A 81 -18.04 1.60 -0.26
CA VAL A 81 -17.91 0.15 -0.39
C VAL A 81 -16.55 -0.21 -0.97
N LEU A 82 -16.12 0.50 -2.02
CA LEU A 82 -14.84 0.28 -2.68
C LEU A 82 -13.66 0.50 -1.73
N ARG A 83 -13.64 1.62 -0.98
CA ARG A 83 -12.56 1.91 -0.03
C ARG A 83 -12.58 0.99 1.19
N THR A 84 -13.74 0.75 1.77
CA THR A 84 -13.85 -0.14 2.94
C THR A 84 -13.48 -1.58 2.56
N GLY A 85 -13.98 -2.07 1.42
CA GLY A 85 -13.69 -3.40 0.90
C GLY A 85 -12.24 -3.56 0.47
N GLY A 86 -11.70 -2.58 -0.26
CA GLY A 86 -10.28 -2.54 -0.64
C GLY A 86 -9.36 -2.45 0.58
N GLY A 87 -9.77 -1.70 1.61
CA GLY A 87 -9.05 -1.61 2.88
C GLY A 87 -9.03 -2.92 3.65
N ALA A 88 -10.18 -3.60 3.74
CA ALA A 88 -10.27 -4.93 4.35
C ALA A 88 -9.43 -5.96 3.58
N TYR A 89 -9.45 -5.90 2.24
CA TYR A 89 -8.61 -6.74 1.39
C TYR A 89 -7.11 -6.49 1.62
N ASP A 90 -6.67 -5.23 1.60
CA ASP A 90 -5.27 -4.87 1.80
C ASP A 90 -4.79 -5.24 3.21
N THR A 91 -5.65 -5.07 4.23
CA THR A 91 -5.37 -5.48 5.62
C THR A 91 -5.28 -6.99 5.77
N GLY A 92 -6.19 -7.75 5.15
CA GLY A 92 -6.19 -9.22 5.25
C GLY A 92 -5.09 -9.88 4.43
N THR A 93 -4.66 -9.26 3.33
CA THR A 93 -3.67 -9.79 2.41
C THR A 93 -2.31 -9.10 2.53
N PHE A 94 -2.06 -8.30 3.56
CA PHE A 94 -0.87 -7.46 3.68
C PHE A 94 0.46 -8.23 3.68
N LEU A 95 0.44 -9.51 4.08
CA LEU A 95 1.62 -10.38 4.03
C LEU A 95 1.93 -10.86 2.62
N PHE A 96 0.92 -10.90 1.75
CA PHE A 96 1.04 -11.38 0.37
C PHE A 96 1.32 -10.21 -0.59
N PRO A 97 2.28 -10.36 -1.51
CA PRO A 97 2.59 -9.38 -2.55
C PRO A 97 1.55 -9.42 -3.69
N VAL A 98 0.27 -9.30 -3.33
CA VAL A 98 -0.88 -9.29 -4.24
C VAL A 98 -1.66 -7.99 -3.98
N PRO A 99 -1.75 -7.02 -4.90
CA PRO A 99 -1.16 -6.97 -6.24
C PRO A 99 0.38 -6.99 -6.22
N LYS A 100 1.01 -7.37 -7.34
CA LYS A 100 2.48 -7.44 -7.47
C LYS A 100 3.13 -6.17 -6.93
N ASP A 101 4.22 -6.35 -6.20
CA ASP A 101 5.00 -5.26 -5.59
C ASP A 101 4.19 -4.40 -4.60
N TYR A 102 3.19 -4.98 -3.92
CA TYR A 102 2.35 -4.29 -2.92
C TYR A 102 1.62 -3.03 -3.44
N LYS A 103 1.38 -2.99 -4.76
CA LYS A 103 0.73 -1.85 -5.42
C LYS A 103 -0.69 -1.60 -4.88
N PRO A 104 -1.15 -0.34 -4.84
CA PRO A 104 -2.51 -0.02 -4.46
C PRO A 104 -3.52 -0.70 -5.39
N VAL A 105 -4.59 -1.24 -4.81
CA VAL A 105 -5.73 -1.77 -5.58
C VAL A 105 -6.58 -0.62 -6.17
N MET A 106 -6.56 0.55 -5.52
CA MET A 106 -7.27 1.75 -5.95
C MET A 106 -6.40 2.98 -5.81
N GLU A 107 -6.63 3.94 -6.71
CA GLU A 107 -6.06 5.28 -6.67
C GLU A 107 -7.17 6.32 -6.43
N PRO A 108 -6.93 7.38 -5.64
CA PRO A 108 -5.74 7.57 -4.80
C PRO A 108 -5.67 6.53 -3.67
N GLU A 109 -4.45 6.29 -3.20
CA GLU A 109 -4.13 5.15 -2.34
C GLU A 109 -4.90 5.19 -1.01
N THR A 110 -5.07 6.38 -0.44
CA THR A 110 -5.84 6.62 0.77
C THR A 110 -6.89 7.70 0.53
N LEU A 111 -7.83 7.79 1.47
CA LEU A 111 -8.81 8.87 1.56
C LEU A 111 -8.21 10.26 1.74
N PHE A 112 -7.00 10.32 2.31
CA PHE A 112 -6.24 11.51 2.68
C PHE A 112 -4.94 11.58 1.89
#